data_AF-A0A8B6CUS6-F1
#
_entry.id   AF-A0A8B6CUS6-F1
#
_cell.length_a   1.000
_cell.length_b   1.000
_cell.length_c   1.000
_cell.angle_alpha   90.00
_cell.angle_beta   90.00
_cell.angle_gamma   90.00
#
_symmetry.space_group_name_H-M   'P 1'
#
loop_
_entity.id
_entity.type
_entity.pdbx_description
1 polymer ?
#
loop_
_entity_poly.entity_id
_entity_poly.type
_entity_poly.pdbx_seq_one_letter_code
_entity_poly.pdbx_strand_id
1 'polypeptide(L)'
;MHELDLLDIWRQQHPFDNRYSWRGPNHKQSRLDYFMITSDIEAFVVSSDIGISYRSDHSPVLINLRFSSQLREKGTWKFNNSLLRETEFIDKVKGDIKTVIEEYESDPSMDIETEDKQFNISYQLLWDMIKMKVRGSAISFSSFQKKEGNKKEKELLYKISLLDEKLLENNLPSVYQEREGNRTRIKNIEGKKCKRDNNKS
;
A
#
# COMPACT_ATOMS: atom_id res chain seq x y z
N MET A 1 -27.79 -26.10 -3.51
CA MET A 1 -27.24 -24.87 -4.13
C MET A 1 -28.12 -24.42 -5.29
N HIS A 2 -28.35 -25.25 -6.31
CA HIS A 2 -29.26 -24.90 -7.41
C HIS A 2 -30.70 -24.59 -6.95
N GLU A 3 -31.23 -25.32 -5.96
CA GLU A 3 -32.55 -25.03 -5.39
C GLU A 3 -32.62 -23.68 -4.65
N LEU A 4 -31.48 -23.13 -4.23
CA LEU A 4 -31.38 -21.87 -3.48
C LEU A 4 -30.84 -20.72 -4.36
N ASP A 5 -30.65 -20.96 -5.66
CA ASP A 5 -30.00 -20.03 -6.60
C ASP A 5 -28.67 -19.45 -6.08
N LEU A 6 -27.84 -20.31 -5.47
CA LEU A 6 -26.52 -19.92 -4.97
C LEU A 6 -25.40 -20.47 -5.86
N LEU A 7 -24.53 -19.57 -6.30
CA LEU A 7 -23.39 -19.80 -7.17
C LEU A 7 -22.08 -19.63 -6.40
N ASP A 8 -21.14 -20.54 -6.62
CA ASP A 8 -19.76 -20.38 -6.16
C ASP A 8 -18.99 -19.57 -7.21
N ILE A 9 -18.92 -18.26 -6.98
CA ILE A 9 -18.38 -17.31 -7.95
C ILE A 9 -16.92 -17.58 -8.32
N TRP A 10 -16.13 -18.08 -7.35
CA TRP A 10 -14.73 -18.39 -7.62
C TRP A 10 -14.62 -19.58 -8.57
N ARG A 11 -15.38 -20.66 -8.33
CA ARG A 11 -15.36 -21.82 -9.22
C ARG A 11 -15.91 -21.49 -10.60
N GLN A 12 -16.91 -20.60 -10.68
CA GLN A 12 -17.49 -20.15 -11.94
C GLN A 12 -16.49 -19.37 -12.81
N GLN A 13 -15.67 -18.51 -12.20
CA GLN A 13 -14.62 -17.77 -12.90
C GLN A 13 -13.34 -18.61 -13.14
N HIS A 14 -13.13 -19.67 -12.35
CA HIS A 14 -11.94 -20.52 -12.37
C HIS A 14 -12.28 -22.02 -12.48
N PRO A 15 -12.92 -22.46 -13.58
CA PRO A 15 -13.42 -23.83 -13.71
C PRO A 15 -12.31 -24.89 -13.72
N PHE A 16 -11.13 -24.54 -14.24
CA PHE A 16 -10.01 -25.47 -14.41
C PHE A 16 -8.88 -25.26 -13.39
N ASP A 17 -8.93 -24.21 -12.58
CA ASP A 17 -7.84 -23.90 -11.65
C ASP A 17 -7.96 -24.71 -10.37
N ASN A 18 -6.83 -25.23 -9.91
CA ASN A 18 -6.69 -25.87 -8.61
C ASN A 18 -6.00 -24.92 -7.64
N ARG A 19 -6.80 -24.15 -6.89
CA ARG A 19 -6.33 -23.24 -5.84
C ARG A 19 -6.99 -23.61 -4.52
N TYR A 20 -6.24 -23.38 -3.44
CA TYR A 20 -6.60 -23.79 -2.09
C TYR A 20 -6.62 -22.58 -1.15
N SER A 21 -7.64 -22.51 -0.32
CA SER A 21 -7.77 -21.47 0.70
C SER A 21 -7.19 -21.90 2.05
N TRP A 22 -6.94 -23.19 2.27
CA TRP A 22 -6.37 -23.72 3.51
C TRP A 22 -5.17 -24.62 3.24
N ARG A 23 -4.18 -24.57 4.13
CA ARG A 23 -2.97 -25.40 4.10
C ARG A 23 -2.72 -26.01 5.47
N GLY A 24 -2.92 -27.31 5.58
CA GLY A 24 -2.72 -28.07 6.80
C GLY A 24 -1.40 -28.82 6.91
N PRO A 25 -1.24 -29.62 7.98
CA PRO A 25 -0.11 -30.52 8.15
C PRO A 25 0.04 -31.50 6.98
N ASN A 26 1.26 -31.99 6.77
CA ASN A 26 1.58 -33.00 5.74
C ASN A 26 1.15 -32.60 4.32
N HIS A 27 1.26 -31.32 3.96
CA HIS A 27 0.94 -30.80 2.62
C HIS A 27 -0.52 -31.01 2.20
N LYS A 28 -1.43 -31.23 3.17
CA LYS A 28 -2.85 -31.27 2.87
C LYS A 28 -3.32 -29.86 2.53
N GLN A 29 -4.01 -29.73 1.41
CA GLN A 29 -4.57 -28.47 0.95
C GLN A 29 -6.02 -28.68 0.54
N SER A 30 -6.85 -27.70 0.84
CA SER A 30 -8.26 -27.72 0.45
C SER A 30 -8.76 -26.29 0.28
N ARG A 31 -9.83 -26.14 -0.49
CA ARG A 31 -10.61 -24.89 -0.52
C ARG A 31 -11.71 -25.04 0.52
N LEU A 32 -11.59 -24.33 1.63
CA LEU A 32 -12.55 -24.34 2.74
C LEU A 32 -13.36 -23.05 2.84
N ASP A 33 -12.91 -22.00 2.16
CA ASP A 33 -13.48 -20.66 2.22
C ASP A 33 -14.10 -20.32 0.86
N TYR A 34 -15.34 -19.83 0.89
CA TYR A 34 -16.17 -19.64 -0.31
C TYR A 34 -16.98 -18.35 -0.19
N PHE A 35 -17.16 -17.67 -1.32
CA PHE A 35 -18.25 -16.69 -1.48
C PHE A 35 -19.34 -17.34 -2.34
N MET A 36 -20.49 -17.58 -1.71
CA MET A 36 -21.71 -17.97 -2.40
C MET A 36 -22.51 -16.70 -2.70
N ILE A 37 -22.90 -16.50 -3.95
CA ILE A 37 -23.69 -15.34 -4.37
C ILE A 37 -24.95 -15.79 -5.11
N THR A 38 -25.96 -14.93 -5.17
CA THR A 38 -27.12 -15.15 -6.04
C THR A 38 -26.81 -14.78 -7.49
N SER A 39 -27.57 -15.33 -8.42
CA SER A 39 -27.45 -15.02 -9.85
C SER A 39 -27.58 -13.51 -10.14
N ASP A 40 -28.46 -12.82 -9.42
CA ASP A 40 -28.66 -11.36 -9.52
C ASP A 40 -27.38 -10.54 -9.21
N ILE A 41 -26.53 -11.04 -8.31
CA ILE A 41 -25.30 -10.33 -7.90
C ILE A 41 -24.16 -10.60 -8.88
N GLU A 42 -24.21 -11.70 -9.64
CA GLU A 42 -23.15 -12.13 -10.54
C GLU A 42 -22.74 -11.02 -11.52
N ALA A 43 -23.72 -10.29 -12.07
CA ALA A 43 -23.48 -9.19 -13.02
C ALA A 43 -22.62 -8.05 -12.44
N PHE A 44 -22.55 -7.90 -11.12
CA PHE A 44 -21.72 -6.90 -10.44
C PHE A 44 -20.33 -7.42 -10.08
N VAL A 45 -20.05 -8.71 -10.27
CA VAL A 45 -18.74 -9.28 -9.96
C VAL A 45 -17.75 -8.95 -11.06
N VAL A 46 -16.71 -8.21 -10.70
CA VAL A 46 -15.60 -7.87 -11.61
C VAL A 46 -14.56 -9.00 -11.64
N SER A 47 -14.23 -9.55 -10.47
CA SER A 47 -13.27 -10.66 -10.36
C SER A 47 -13.35 -11.32 -8.98
N SER A 48 -12.83 -12.53 -8.88
CA SER A 48 -12.57 -13.23 -7.63
C SER A 48 -11.16 -13.82 -7.66
N ASP A 49 -10.55 -14.04 -6.49
CA ASP A 49 -9.22 -14.66 -6.40
C ASP A 49 -9.03 -15.29 -5.01
N ILE A 50 -8.06 -16.20 -4.88
CA ILE A 50 -7.56 -16.70 -3.61
C ILE A 50 -6.13 -16.17 -3.44
N GLY A 51 -5.95 -15.25 -2.51
CA GLY A 51 -4.68 -14.58 -2.27
C GLY A 51 -3.63 -15.47 -1.59
N ILE A 52 -2.43 -14.91 -1.41
CA ILE A 52 -1.34 -15.61 -0.72
C ILE A 52 -1.53 -15.52 0.78
N SER A 53 -1.40 -16.67 1.46
CA SER A 53 -1.45 -16.73 2.91
C SER A 53 -0.10 -16.38 3.51
N TYR A 54 -0.07 -15.35 4.36
CA TYR A 54 1.10 -15.00 5.18
C TYR A 54 0.78 -14.76 6.65
N ARG A 55 -0.50 -14.66 7.04
CA ARG A 55 -0.93 -14.37 8.42
C ARG A 55 -1.36 -15.62 9.19
N SER A 56 -2.03 -16.56 8.52
CA SER A 56 -2.55 -17.80 9.09
C SER A 56 -2.22 -19.00 8.17
N ASP A 57 -2.84 -20.14 8.43
CA ASP A 57 -2.92 -21.31 7.55
C ASP A 57 -3.99 -21.15 6.44
N HIS A 58 -4.84 -20.12 6.54
CA HIS A 58 -5.81 -19.74 5.52
C HIS A 58 -5.29 -18.62 4.60
N SER A 59 -5.55 -18.74 3.32
CA SER A 59 -5.44 -17.70 2.30
C SER A 59 -6.73 -16.88 2.25
N PRO A 60 -6.64 -15.56 2.08
CA PRO A 60 -7.84 -14.74 1.90
C PRO A 60 -8.52 -15.08 0.57
N VAL A 61 -9.84 -15.26 0.59
CA VAL A 61 -10.66 -15.27 -0.62
C VAL A 61 -11.10 -13.84 -0.88
N LEU A 62 -10.98 -13.40 -2.13
CA LEU A 62 -11.21 -12.03 -2.55
C LEU A 62 -12.35 -12.02 -3.58
N ILE A 63 -13.27 -11.07 -3.44
CA ILE A 63 -14.29 -10.77 -4.44
C ILE A 63 -14.32 -9.27 -4.67
N ASN A 64 -14.27 -8.86 -5.94
CA ASN A 64 -14.35 -7.47 -6.35
C ASN A 64 -15.73 -7.23 -6.96
N LEU A 65 -16.55 -6.44 -6.27
CA LEU A 65 -17.90 -6.06 -6.71
C LEU A 65 -17.91 -4.61 -7.19
N ARG A 66 -18.67 -4.33 -8.26
CA ARG A 66 -18.86 -2.98 -8.79
C ARG A 66 -20.35 -2.71 -9.00
N PHE A 67 -20.96 -2.02 -8.03
CA PHE A 67 -22.37 -1.60 -8.09
C PHE A 67 -22.61 -0.30 -8.85
N SER A 68 -21.58 0.54 -9.01
CA SER A 68 -21.68 1.82 -9.70
C SER A 68 -20.41 2.08 -10.51
N SER A 69 -20.58 2.73 -11.66
CA SER A 69 -19.50 3.25 -12.50
C SER A 69 -18.94 4.58 -11.99
N GLN A 70 -19.59 5.19 -11.00
CA GLN A 70 -19.23 6.52 -10.52
C GLN A 70 -17.94 6.46 -9.72
N LEU A 71 -16.92 7.14 -10.22
CA LEU A 71 -15.62 7.24 -9.56
C LEU A 71 -15.80 8.06 -8.27
N ARG A 72 -15.36 7.50 -7.14
CA ARG A 72 -15.28 8.24 -5.89
C ARG A 72 -14.46 9.51 -6.12
N GLU A 73 -15.05 10.66 -5.83
CA GLU A 73 -14.33 11.93 -5.94
C GLU A 73 -13.11 11.94 -5.01
N LYS A 74 -12.06 12.65 -5.45
CA LYS A 74 -10.88 12.86 -4.62
C LYS A 74 -11.29 13.77 -3.46
N GLY A 75 -11.38 13.21 -2.25
CA GLY A 75 -11.62 13.99 -1.05
C GLY A 75 -10.55 15.06 -0.83
N THR A 76 -10.81 15.97 0.11
CA THR A 76 -9.85 17.03 0.49
C THR A 76 -8.54 16.40 0.97
N TRP A 77 -7.42 16.88 0.46
CA TRP A 77 -6.10 16.43 0.90
C TRP A 77 -5.89 16.70 2.38
N LYS A 78 -5.31 15.72 3.08
CA LYS A 78 -4.86 15.83 4.46
C LYS A 78 -3.37 15.51 4.54
N PHE A 79 -2.64 16.27 5.34
CA PHE A 79 -1.23 16.04 5.58
C PHE A 79 -1.01 14.73 6.34
N ASN A 80 0.03 13.98 5.99
CA ASN A 80 0.39 12.74 6.67
C ASN A 80 1.35 13.03 7.82
N ASN A 81 0.85 13.07 9.06
CA ASN A 81 1.65 13.39 10.24
C ASN A 81 2.81 12.41 10.49
N SER A 82 2.76 11.19 9.93
CA SER A 82 3.89 10.25 10.07
C SER A 82 5.17 10.80 9.45
N LEU A 83 5.08 11.69 8.46
CA LEU A 83 6.23 12.31 7.80
C LEU A 83 7.07 13.15 8.75
N LEU A 84 6.48 13.69 9.82
CA LEU A 84 7.19 14.48 10.83
C LEU A 84 8.19 13.66 11.66
N ARG A 85 8.20 12.34 11.48
CA ARG A 85 9.16 11.42 12.12
C ARG A 85 10.23 10.91 11.15
N GLU A 86 10.12 11.25 9.88
CA GLU A 86 11.03 10.80 8.82
C GLU A 86 12.11 11.86 8.61
N THR A 87 13.35 11.58 9.02
CA THR A 87 14.47 12.54 8.97
C THR A 87 14.73 13.02 7.54
N GLU A 88 14.71 12.12 6.56
CA GLU A 88 14.86 12.45 5.14
C GLU A 88 13.81 13.47 4.66
N PHE A 89 12.57 13.36 5.15
CA PHE A 89 11.52 14.32 4.81
C PHE A 89 11.75 15.67 5.48
N ILE A 90 12.14 15.67 6.76
CA ILE A 90 12.44 16.89 7.51
C ILE A 90 13.57 17.67 6.82
N ASP A 91 14.66 16.99 6.47
CA ASP A 91 15.81 17.61 5.81
C ASP A 91 15.43 18.15 4.43
N LYS A 92 14.60 17.41 3.68
CA LYS A 92 14.04 17.90 2.43
C LYS A 92 13.21 19.17 2.63
N VAL A 93 12.34 19.22 3.63
CA VAL A 93 11.50 20.39 3.91
C VAL A 93 12.35 21.60 4.32
N LYS A 94 13.38 21.40 5.15
CA LYS A 94 14.34 22.47 5.49
C LYS A 94 15.02 23.02 4.23
N GLY A 95 15.45 22.13 3.33
CA GLY A 95 16.00 22.50 2.04
C GLY A 95 15.00 23.28 1.18
N ASP A 96 13.76 22.78 1.07
CA ASP A 96 12.70 23.45 0.31
C ASP A 96 12.40 24.86 0.83
N ILE A 97 12.38 25.06 2.16
CA ILE A 97 12.20 26.38 2.78
C ILE A 97 13.37 27.30 2.41
N LYS A 98 14.61 26.81 2.57
CA LYS A 98 15.81 27.58 2.22
C LYS A 98 15.80 28.00 0.74
N THR A 99 15.48 27.08 -0.16
CA THR A 99 15.37 27.37 -1.60
C THR A 99 14.34 28.45 -1.90
N VAL A 100 13.16 28.40 -1.28
CA VAL A 100 12.13 29.45 -1.50
C VAL A 100 12.60 30.79 -0.93
N ILE A 101 13.25 30.81 0.23
CA ILE A 101 13.80 32.05 0.79
C ILE A 101 14.85 32.66 -0.16
N GLU A 102 15.80 31.86 -0.64
CA GLU A 102 16.85 32.30 -1.58
C GLU A 102 16.28 32.77 -2.92
N GLU A 103 15.21 32.15 -3.42
CA GLU A 103 14.56 32.51 -4.70
C GLU A 103 13.91 33.91 -4.67
N TYR A 104 13.43 34.34 -3.50
CA TYR A 104 12.70 35.60 -3.35
C TYR A 104 13.47 36.68 -2.56
N GLU A 105 14.71 36.40 -2.17
CA GLU A 105 15.59 37.36 -1.50
C GLU A 105 16.02 38.47 -2.47
N SER A 106 15.88 39.74 -2.06
CA SER A 106 16.11 40.90 -2.92
C SER A 106 17.60 41.16 -3.19
N ASP A 107 18.49 40.81 -2.27
CA ASP A 107 19.95 40.94 -2.44
C ASP A 107 20.66 39.67 -1.91
N PRO A 108 21.04 38.74 -2.79
CA PRO A 108 21.76 37.52 -2.42
C PRO A 108 23.22 37.74 -1.99
N SER A 109 23.75 38.97 -2.12
CA SER A 109 25.17 39.28 -1.91
C SER A 109 25.50 39.87 -0.53
N MET A 110 24.47 40.21 0.25
CA MET A 110 24.60 40.65 1.64
C MET A 110 24.65 39.43 2.56
N ASP A 111 25.86 38.97 2.90
CA ASP A 111 26.12 38.05 4.02
C ASP A 111 25.78 38.76 5.34
N ILE A 112 24.49 38.85 5.66
CA ILE A 112 24.07 39.38 6.95
C ILE A 112 23.24 38.32 7.65
N GLU A 113 23.84 37.73 8.68
CA GLU A 113 23.19 36.85 9.66
C GLU A 113 22.16 37.60 10.54
N THR A 114 21.59 38.73 10.09
CA THR A 114 20.69 39.57 10.90
C THR A 114 19.31 39.75 10.28
N GLU A 115 18.39 40.16 11.14
CA GLU A 115 16.93 40.03 11.10
C GLU A 115 16.19 40.80 9.98
N ASP A 116 16.89 41.39 9.01
CA ASP A 116 16.30 42.27 7.98
C ASP A 116 16.48 41.71 6.55
N LYS A 117 16.15 40.43 6.34
CA LYS A 117 16.03 39.90 4.97
C LYS A 117 14.91 40.62 4.24
N GLN A 118 15.27 41.34 3.19
CA GLN A 118 14.31 41.98 2.30
C GLN A 118 13.95 41.03 1.17
N PHE A 119 12.65 40.87 0.92
CA PHE A 119 12.12 40.01 -0.13
C PHE A 119 11.51 40.85 -1.25
N ASN A 120 11.59 40.35 -2.47
CA ASN A 120 11.00 40.98 -3.66
C ASN A 120 9.48 40.75 -3.75
N ILE A 121 8.90 40.02 -2.80
CA ILE A 121 7.47 39.75 -2.64
C ILE A 121 7.01 40.05 -1.20
N SER A 122 5.69 40.19 -1.01
CA SER A 122 5.10 40.31 0.33
C SER A 122 5.34 39.05 1.19
N TYR A 123 5.45 39.23 2.51
CA TYR A 123 5.58 38.12 3.46
C TYR A 123 4.41 37.13 3.40
N GLN A 124 3.19 37.60 3.12
CA GLN A 124 2.03 36.71 2.94
C GLN A 124 2.24 35.77 1.74
N LEU A 125 2.67 36.34 0.60
CA LEU A 125 2.93 35.55 -0.60
C LEU A 125 4.11 34.59 -0.41
N LEU A 126 5.18 35.03 0.28
CA LEU A 126 6.32 34.18 0.63
C LEU A 126 5.87 32.95 1.44
N TRP A 127 5.03 33.17 2.45
CA TRP A 127 4.47 32.08 3.24
C TRP A 127 3.61 31.11 2.41
N ASP A 128 2.83 31.62 1.47
CA ASP A 128 2.06 30.79 0.54
C ASP A 128 2.95 29.96 -0.38
N MET A 129 4.06 30.53 -0.87
CA MET A 129 5.06 29.81 -1.68
C MET A 129 5.73 28.69 -0.88
N ILE A 130 6.12 28.96 0.36
CA ILE A 130 6.69 27.95 1.27
C ILE A 130 5.69 26.82 1.48
N LYS A 131 4.44 27.13 1.87
CA LYS A 131 3.39 26.11 2.08
C LYS A 131 3.14 25.29 0.82
N MET A 132 3.08 25.94 -0.35
CA MET A 132 2.89 25.26 -1.63
C MET A 132 4.02 24.26 -1.91
N LYS A 133 5.28 24.70 -1.75
CA LYS A 133 6.46 23.85 -1.96
C LYS A 133 6.48 22.67 -1.01
N VAL A 134 6.31 22.93 0.29
CA VAL A 134 6.28 21.88 1.34
C VAL A 134 5.15 20.88 1.09
N ARG A 135 3.97 21.35 0.70
CA ARG A 135 2.84 20.48 0.34
C ARG A 135 3.18 19.59 -0.85
N GLY A 136 3.76 20.14 -1.92
CA GLY A 136 4.21 19.37 -3.08
C GLY A 136 5.20 18.27 -2.70
N SER A 137 6.16 18.61 -1.84
CA SER A 137 7.15 17.67 -1.30
C SER A 137 6.51 16.58 -0.45
N ALA A 138 5.58 16.92 0.43
CA ALA A 138 4.85 15.96 1.27
C ALA A 138 4.06 14.94 0.42
N ILE A 139 3.39 15.42 -0.64
CA ILE A 139 2.64 14.57 -1.57
C ILE A 139 3.59 13.63 -2.32
N SER A 140 4.67 14.18 -2.88
CA SER A 140 5.66 13.42 -3.64
C SER A 140 6.33 12.34 -2.78
N PHE A 141 6.81 12.73 -1.60
CA PHE A 141 7.49 11.84 -0.67
C PHE A 141 6.56 10.72 -0.16
N SER A 142 5.32 11.06 0.20
CA SER A 142 4.32 10.05 0.59
C SER A 142 4.02 9.06 -0.54
N SER A 143 3.91 9.57 -1.77
CA SER A 143 3.66 8.74 -2.96
C SER A 143 4.84 7.80 -3.24
N PHE A 144 6.06 8.31 -3.12
CA PHE A 144 7.29 7.53 -3.22
C PHE A 144 7.35 6.41 -2.17
N GLN A 145 7.18 6.74 -0.88
CA GLN A 145 7.19 5.74 0.20
C GLN A 145 6.11 4.67 0.02
N LYS A 146 4.91 5.07 -0.44
CA LYS A 146 3.83 4.12 -0.74
C LYS A 146 4.22 3.19 -1.89
N LYS A 147 4.78 3.74 -2.97
CA LYS A 147 5.23 2.97 -4.13
C LYS A 147 6.32 1.96 -3.75
N GLU A 148 7.33 2.40 -3.03
CA GLU A 148 8.43 1.54 -2.56
C GLU A 148 7.94 0.46 -1.60
N GLY A 149 7.05 0.81 -0.66
CA GLY A 149 6.44 -0.16 0.25
C GLY A 149 5.65 -1.24 -0.49
N ASN A 150 4.82 -0.83 -1.46
CA ASN A 150 4.02 -1.76 -2.27
C ASN A 150 4.89 -2.63 -3.19
N LYS A 151 5.99 -2.08 -3.72
CA LYS A 151 6.95 -2.84 -4.53
C LYS A 151 7.58 -3.97 -3.71
N LYS A 152 8.11 -3.64 -2.52
CA LYS A 152 8.72 -4.62 -1.60
C LYS A 152 7.73 -5.69 -1.18
N GLU A 153 6.48 -5.31 -0.90
CA GLU A 153 5.42 -6.27 -0.56
C GLU A 153 5.13 -7.23 -1.72
N LYS A 154 4.94 -6.72 -2.94
CA LYS A 154 4.70 -7.55 -4.13
C LYS A 154 5.85 -8.51 -4.39
N GLU A 155 7.10 -8.05 -4.26
CA GLU A 155 8.29 -8.90 -4.40
C GLU A 155 8.32 -10.02 -3.36
N LEU A 156 8.01 -9.72 -2.09
CA LEU A 156 7.96 -10.74 -1.04
C LEU A 156 6.82 -11.73 -1.24
N LEU A 157 5.64 -11.27 -1.66
CA LEU A 157 4.50 -12.14 -1.98
C LEU A 157 4.86 -13.07 -3.14
N TYR A 158 5.46 -12.55 -4.20
CA TYR A 158 5.92 -13.36 -5.33
C TYR A 158 6.93 -14.42 -4.89
N LYS A 159 7.90 -14.07 -4.04
CA LYS A 159 8.85 -15.04 -3.47
C LYS A 159 8.15 -16.11 -2.65
N ILE A 160 7.15 -15.76 -1.84
CA ILE A 160 6.36 -16.75 -1.08
C ILE A 160 5.62 -17.70 -2.03
N SER A 161 5.03 -17.19 -3.12
CA SER A 161 4.37 -18.02 -4.13
C SER A 161 5.31 -19.06 -4.72
N LEU A 162 6.52 -18.64 -5.14
CA LEU A 162 7.53 -19.55 -5.68
C LEU A 162 8.01 -20.58 -4.66
N LEU A 163 8.13 -20.19 -3.39
CA LEU A 163 8.52 -21.11 -2.31
C LEU A 163 7.38 -22.10 -1.99
N ASP A 164 6.13 -21.68 -2.06
CA ASP A 164 4.96 -22.56 -1.92
C ASP A 164 4.94 -23.63 -3.02
N GLU A 165 5.21 -23.25 -4.27
CA GLU A 165 5.33 -24.19 -5.41
C GLU A 165 6.48 -25.18 -5.19
N LYS A 166 7.67 -24.69 -4.80
CA LYS A 166 8.82 -25.55 -4.50
C LYS A 166 8.55 -26.55 -3.37
N LEU A 167 7.79 -26.16 -2.36
CA LEU A 167 7.42 -27.05 -1.25
C LEU A 167 6.43 -28.14 -1.67
N LEU A 168 5.64 -27.92 -2.73
CA LEU A 168 4.81 -28.97 -3.32
C LEU A 168 5.64 -30.02 -4.04
N GLU A 169 6.71 -29.60 -4.73
CA GLU A 169 7.62 -30.50 -5.44
C GLU A 169 8.59 -31.22 -4.50
N ASN A 170 9.19 -30.49 -3.55
CA ASN A 170 10.23 -30.97 -2.65
C ASN A 170 10.08 -30.36 -1.26
N ASN A 171 9.69 -31.18 -0.27
CA ASN A 171 9.51 -30.76 1.11
C ASN A 171 10.85 -30.62 1.86
N LEU A 172 11.62 -29.60 1.50
CA LEU A 172 12.91 -29.28 2.12
C LEU A 172 12.75 -28.31 3.31
N PRO A 173 13.29 -28.62 4.50
CA PRO A 173 13.22 -27.74 5.67
C PRO A 173 13.77 -26.33 5.43
N SER A 174 14.81 -26.19 4.60
CA SER A 174 15.43 -24.90 4.26
C SER A 174 14.46 -23.97 3.50
N VAL A 175 13.69 -24.52 2.57
CA VAL A 175 12.69 -23.77 1.77
C VAL A 175 11.55 -23.28 2.68
N TYR A 176 11.13 -24.11 3.64
CA TYR A 176 10.13 -23.73 4.63
C TYR A 176 10.61 -22.58 5.53
N GLN A 177 11.85 -22.64 6.01
CA GLN A 177 12.44 -21.57 6.83
C GLN A 177 12.52 -20.24 6.05
N GLU A 178 12.92 -20.28 4.77
CA GLU A 178 12.97 -19.08 3.93
C GLU A 178 11.57 -18.46 3.75
N ARG A 179 10.56 -19.30 3.52
CA ARG A 179 9.16 -18.88 3.36
C ARG A 179 8.64 -18.19 4.62
N GLU A 180 8.86 -18.75 5.80
CA GLU A 180 8.44 -18.15 7.07
C GLU A 180 9.20 -16.85 7.39
N GLY A 181 10.47 -16.77 7.00
CA GLY A 181 11.25 -15.54 7.04
C GLY A 181 10.61 -14.43 6.19
N ASN A 182 10.19 -14.75 4.96
CA ASN A 182 9.50 -13.80 4.08
C ASN A 182 8.12 -13.40 4.60
N ARG A 183 7.34 -14.34 5.17
CA ARG A 183 6.05 -14.04 5.83
C ARG A 183 6.22 -13.05 6.98
N THR A 184 7.23 -13.23 7.80
CA THR A 184 7.55 -12.31 8.91
C THR A 184 7.93 -10.92 8.40
N ARG A 185 8.70 -10.82 7.31
CA ARG A 185 9.04 -9.54 6.67
C ARG A 185 7.80 -8.80 6.18
N ILE A 186 6.83 -9.49 5.56
CA ILE A 186 5.57 -8.88 5.13
C ILE A 186 4.76 -8.39 6.35
N LYS A 187 4.64 -9.20 7.41
CA LYS A 187 3.94 -8.79 8.64
C LYS A 187 4.52 -7.48 9.21
N ASN A 188 5.85 -7.33 9.17
CA ASN A 188 6.53 -6.11 9.63
C ASN A 188 6.23 -4.89 8.72
N ILE A 189 6.20 -5.07 7.40
CA ILE A 189 5.85 -4.00 6.45
C ILE A 189 4.41 -3.54 6.67
N GLU A 190 3.48 -4.48 6.81
CA GLU A 190 2.06 -4.22 7.08
C GLU A 190 1.85 -3.54 8.42
N GLY A 191 2.55 -3.97 9.48
CA GLY A 191 2.52 -3.30 10.78
C GLY A 191 2.97 -1.84 10.71
N LYS A 192 3.99 -1.54 9.90
CA LYS A 192 4.44 -0.16 9.64
C LYS A 192 3.42 0.66 8.84
N LYS A 193 2.66 0.05 7.92
CA LYS A 193 1.57 0.75 7.21
C LYS A 193 0.41 1.09 8.13
N CYS A 194 -0.04 0.12 8.93
CA CYS A 194 -1.17 0.31 9.84
C CYS A 194 -0.91 1.46 10.85
N LYS A 195 0.31 1.54 11.40
CA LYS A 195 0.74 2.66 12.25
C LYS A 195 0.74 4.02 11.52
N ARG A 196 1.04 4.05 10.22
CA ARG A 196 1.00 5.27 9.40
C ARG A 196 -0.43 5.73 9.14
N ASP A 197 -1.34 4.80 8.87
CA ASP A 197 -2.74 5.14 8.59
C ASP A 197 -3.49 5.64 9.84
N ASN A 198 -3.17 5.11 11.03
CA ASN A 198 -3.76 5.60 12.29
C ASN A 198 -3.30 7.02 12.67
N ASN A 199 -2.13 7.45 12.21
CA ASN A 199 -1.61 8.82 12.45
C ASN A 199 -2.22 9.87 11.50
N LYS A 200 -3.18 9.49 10.64
CA LYS A 200 -3.97 10.42 9.82
C LYS A 200 -5.23 10.93 10.54
N SER A 201 -5.45 10.49 11.79
CA SER A 201 -6.56 10.90 12.67
C SER A 201 -6.34 12.30 13.22
#